data_AF-A0A924GZP4-F1
#
_entry.id   AF-A0A924GZP4-F1
#
_cell.length_a   1.000
_cell.length_b   1.000
_cell.length_c   1.000
_cell.angle_alpha   90.00
_cell.angle_beta   90.00
_cell.angle_gamma   90.00
#
_symmetry.space_group_name_H-M   'P 1'
#
loop_
_entity.id
_entity.type
_entity.pdbx_description
1 polymer ?
#
loop_
_entity_poly.entity_id
_entity_poly.type
_entity_poly.pdbx_seq_one_letter_code
_entity_poly.pdbx_strand_id
1 'polypeptide(L)' 'MSEAKSSASASVGIDTFIDALWLEEGLSRNTLAAYRRDLTLYAAWLAQQSRTLDTTTEANLNG' A
#
# COMPACT_ATOMS: atom_id res chain seq x y z
N MET A 1 -10.31 -0.41 -19.60
CA MET A 1 -10.90 0.08 -18.33
C MET A 1 -10.57 -0.81 -17.11
N SER A 2 -9.59 -1.73 -17.21
CA SER A 2 -9.24 -2.65 -16.11
C SER A 2 -8.15 -2.14 -15.16
N GLU A 3 -7.36 -1.14 -15.54
CA GLU A 3 -6.25 -0.64 -14.69
C GLU A 3 -6.74 0.25 -13.53
N ALA A 4 -7.84 1.00 -13.72
CA ALA A 4 -8.33 1.95 -12.71
C ALA A 4 -8.86 1.29 -11.43
N LYS A 5 -9.34 0.03 -11.51
CA LYS A 5 -9.95 -0.67 -10.38
C LYS A 5 -8.92 -1.19 -9.38
N SER A 6 -7.74 -1.62 -9.86
CA SER A 6 -6.66 -2.12 -9.01
C SER A 6 -5.94 -1.01 -8.22
N SER A 7 -5.83 0.19 -8.79
CA SER A 7 -5.23 1.33 -8.07
C SER A 7 -6.12 1.83 -6.93
N ALA A 8 -7.45 1.85 -7.13
CA ALA A 8 -8.40 2.30 -6.12
C ALA A 8 -8.57 1.32 -4.96
N SER A 9 -8.46 0.00 -5.19
CA SER A 9 -8.48 -0.99 -4.10
C SER A 9 -7.23 -0.89 -3.22
N ALA A 10 -6.05 -0.65 -3.84
CA ALA A 10 -4.81 -0.49 -3.10
C ALA A 10 -4.83 0.75 -2.19
N SER A 11 -5.38 1.89 -2.65
CA SER A 11 -5.49 3.08 -1.80
C SER A 11 -6.40 2.86 -0.59
N VAL A 12 -7.54 2.18 -0.77
CA VAL A 12 -8.46 1.85 0.33
C VAL A 12 -7.79 0.91 1.35
N GLY A 13 -7.03 -0.08 0.89
CA GLY A 13 -6.29 -0.98 1.78
C GLY A 13 -5.20 -0.27 2.58
N ILE A 14 -4.44 0.62 1.94
CA ILE A 14 -3.41 1.43 2.60
C ILE A 14 -4.03 2.34 3.66
N ASP A 15 -5.12 3.05 3.35
CA ASP A 15 -5.76 3.94 4.32
C ASP A 15 -6.31 3.18 5.52
N THR A 16 -6.93 2.03 5.31
CA THR A 16 -7.42 1.17 6.41
C THR A 16 -6.28 0.71 7.33
N PHE A 17 -5.13 0.33 6.75
CA PHE A 17 -3.95 -0.07 7.52
C PHE A 17 -3.36 1.10 8.34
N ILE A 18 -3.28 2.29 7.74
CA ILE A 18 -2.78 3.48 8.43
C ILE A 18 -3.70 3.90 9.57
N ASP A 19 -5.02 3.82 9.38
CA ASP A 19 -5.99 4.14 10.42
C ASP A 19 -5.90 3.16 11.61
N ALA A 20 -5.69 1.87 11.34
CA ALA A 20 -5.44 0.87 12.38
C ALA A 20 -4.17 1.17 13.18
N LEU A 21 -3.06 1.47 12.51
CA LEU A 21 -1.79 1.85 13.15
C LEU A 21 -1.88 3.11 14.00
N TRP A 22 -2.70 4.09 13.60
CA TRP A 22 -2.94 5.29 14.39
C TRP A 22 -3.69 4.97 15.69
N LEU A 23 -4.69 4.08 15.63
CA LEU A 23 -5.54 3.73 16.75
C LEU A 23 -4.84 2.83 17.78
N GLU A 24 -4.04 1.88 17.32
CA GLU A 24 -3.42 0.84 18.17
C GLU A 24 -2.07 1.29 18.75
N GLU A 25 -1.20 1.89 17.92
CA GLU A 25 0.21 2.10 18.27
C GLU A 25 0.55 3.56 18.59
N GLY A 26 -0.39 4.50 18.42
CA GLY A 26 -0.17 5.92 18.71
C GLY A 26 1.01 6.54 17.94
N LEU A 27 1.34 5.97 16.77
CA LEU A 27 2.50 6.37 15.97
C LEU A 27 2.45 7.83 15.59
N SER A 28 3.62 8.46 15.47
CA SER A 28 3.70 9.86 15.04
C SER A 28 3.08 10.05 13.66
N ARG A 29 2.47 11.22 13.42
CA ARG A 29 1.92 11.60 12.10
C ARG A 29 2.98 11.50 10.98
N ASN A 30 4.24 11.78 11.30
CA ASN A 30 5.33 11.71 10.32
C ASN A 30 5.64 10.27 9.93
N THR A 31 5.62 9.35 10.89
CA THR A 31 5.80 7.91 10.65
C THR A 31 4.66 7.34 9.80
N LEU A 32 3.42 7.68 10.13
CA LEU A 32 2.26 7.26 9.32
C LEU A 32 2.30 7.82 7.90
N ALA A 33 2.71 9.09 7.74
CA ALA A 33 2.86 9.70 6.41
C ALA A 33 3.96 9.02 5.59
N ALA A 34 5.08 8.64 6.22
CA ALA A 34 6.14 7.88 5.57
C ALA A 34 5.62 6.51 5.10
N TYR A 35 4.98 5.74 5.98
CA TYR A 35 4.42 4.43 5.61
C TYR A 35 3.36 4.52 4.50
N ARG A 36 2.43 5.48 4.57
CA ARG A 36 1.45 5.69 3.49
C ARG A 36 2.15 5.93 2.16
N ARG A 37 3.18 6.77 2.15
CA ARG A 37 3.93 7.11 0.94
C ARG A 37 4.68 5.89 0.40
N ASP A 38 5.38 5.15 1.24
CA ASP A 38 6.14 3.98 0.84
C ASP A 38 5.23 2.87 0.29
N LEU A 39 4.11 2.58 0.95
CA LEU A 39 3.13 1.60 0.48
C LEU A 39 2.46 2.03 -0.84
N THR A 40 2.19 3.33 -1.01
CA THR A 40 1.63 3.87 -2.25
C THR A 40 2.60 3.70 -3.42
N LEU A 41 3.88 4.01 -3.21
CA LEU A 41 4.93 3.81 -4.21
C LEU A 41 5.08 2.33 -4.56
N TYR A 42 5.05 1.46 -3.55
CA TYR A 42 5.12 0.02 -3.76
C TYR A 42 3.92 -0.51 -4.56
N ALA A 43 2.70 -0.10 -4.23
CA ALA A 43 1.50 -0.45 -4.97
C ALA A 43 1.58 0.01 -6.44
N ALA A 44 2.10 1.21 -6.68
CA ALA A 44 2.32 1.73 -8.04
C ALA A 44 3.38 0.93 -8.80
N TRP A 45 4.44 0.46 -8.14
CA TRP A 45 5.45 -0.41 -8.73
C TRP A 45 4.90 -1.81 -9.07
N LEU A 46 4.08 -2.39 -8.19
CA LEU A 46 3.39 -3.67 -8.47
C LEU A 46 2.39 -3.56 -9.62
N ALA A 47 1.68 -2.43 -9.74
CA ALA A 47 0.74 -2.20 -10.82
C ALA A 47 1.41 -2.28 -12.20
N GLN A 48 2.67 -1.82 -12.33
CA GLN A 48 3.46 -1.96 -13.57
C GLN A 48 3.70 -3.41 -13.96
N GLN A 49 3.63 -4.34 -13.01
CA GLN A 49 3.78 -5.78 -13.22
C GLN A 49 2.42 -6.51 -13.27
N SER A 50 1.31 -5.75 -13.39
CA SER A 50 -0.05 -6.28 -13.31
C SER A 50 -0.34 -7.04 -12.01
N ARG A 51 0.31 -6.62 -10.92
CA ARG A 51 0.14 -7.18 -9.57
C ARG A 51 -0.51 -6.18 -8.62
N THR A 52 -0.98 -6.68 -7.49
CA THR A 52 -1.60 -5.89 -6.41
C THR A 52 -0.97 -6.24 -5.08
N LEU A 53 -1.14 -5.36 -4.08
CA LEU A 53 -0.64 -5.59 -2.71
C LEU A 53 -1.15 -6.92 -2.14
N ASP A 54 -2.41 -7.28 -2.37
CA ASP A 54 -3.02 -8.51 -1.84
C ASP A 54 -2.40 -9.79 -2.42
N THR A 55 -1.85 -9.69 -3.62
CA THR A 55 -1.23 -10.80 -4.36
C THR A 55 0.29 -10.79 -4.30
N THR A 56 0.87 -9.80 -3.60
CA THR A 56 2.32 -9.71 -3.49
C THR A 56 2.84 -10.78 -2.56
N THR A 57 4.01 -11.31 -2.88
CA THR A 57 4.75 -12.30 -2.10
C THR A 57 6.18 -11.80 -1.88
N GLU A 58 6.90 -12.40 -0.93
CA GLU A 58 8.29 -12.06 -0.61
C GLU A 58 9.20 -12.07 -1.85
N ALA A 59 8.96 -12.97 -2.81
CA ALA A 59 9.72 -13.03 -4.06
C ALA A 59 9.65 -11.74 -4.88
N ASN A 60 8.60 -10.93 -4.72
CA ASN A 60 8.45 -9.64 -5.41
C ASN A 60 9.20 -8.51 -4.70
N LEU A 61 9.69 -8.72 -3.48
CA LEU A 61 10.53 -7.76 -2.75
C LEU A 61 12.02 -7.93 -3.10
N ASN A 62 12.41 -9.13 -3.51
CA ASN A 62 13.80 -9.52 -3.79
C ASN A 62 14.17 -9.42 -5.29
N GLY A 63 13.39 -8.66 -6.07
CA GLY A 63 13.54 -8.51 -7.52
C GLY A 63 14.68 -7.60 -7.94
#